data_AF-A0A015KFD5-F1
#
_entry.id   AF-A0A015KFD5-F1
#
_cell.length_a   1.000
_cell.length_b   1.000
_cell.length_c   1.000
_cell.angle_alpha   90.00
_cell.angle_beta   90.00
_cell.angle_gamma   90.00
#
_symmetry.space_group_name_H-M   'P 1'
#
loop_
_entity.id
_entity.type
_entity.pdbx_description
1 polymer ?
#
loop_
_entity_poly.entity_id
_entity_poly.type
_entity_poly.pdbx_seq_one_letter_code
_entity_poly.pdbx_strand_id
1 'polypeptide(L)'
;MDDFPHALFRLGEYYFFGQGLTRDRIKAVKYFKKAVDKNIPHGMYHLGVCYHKPYGGLKRDVEESKRLILRAASLGIDEAQKYAHQQHWDT
;
A
#
# COMPACT_ATOMS: atom_id res chain seq x y z
N MET A 1 21.13 -7.19 12.49
CA MET A 1 20.68 -7.07 11.09
C MET A 1 19.30 -6.46 11.14
N ASP A 2 19.29 -5.13 11.03
CA ASP A 2 18.14 -4.27 11.23
C ASP A 2 17.13 -4.49 10.11
N ASP A 3 16.18 -5.39 10.34
CA ASP A 3 14.94 -5.43 9.59
C ASP A 3 14.30 -4.06 9.84
N PHE A 4 14.48 -3.11 8.91
CA PHE A 4 13.79 -1.82 8.91
C PHE A 4 12.47 -2.02 8.15
N PRO A 5 11.39 -2.49 8.80
CA PRO A 5 10.09 -2.63 8.14
C PRO A 5 9.62 -1.29 7.53
N HIS A 6 10.06 -0.18 8.13
CA HIS A 6 9.79 1.16 7.61
C HIS A 6 10.51 1.52 6.30
N ALA A 7 11.53 0.76 5.88
CA ALA A 7 12.28 1.07 4.66
C ALA A 7 11.57 0.55 3.40
N LEU A 8 10.85 -0.58 3.49
CA LEU A 8 10.23 -1.22 2.33
C LEU A 8 9.08 -0.39 1.76
N PHE A 9 8.17 0.10 2.61
CA PHE A 9 7.07 0.94 2.13
C PHE A 9 7.58 2.30 1.64
N ARG A 10 8.53 2.93 2.36
CA ARG A 10 9.12 4.21 1.95
C ARG A 10 9.82 4.12 0.60
N LEU A 11 10.57 3.05 0.36
CA LEU A 11 11.19 2.82 -0.94
C LEU A 11 10.13 2.64 -2.05
N GLY A 12 9.03 1.94 -1.74
CA GLY A 12 7.87 1.87 -2.61
C GLY A 12 7.28 3.24 -2.94
N GLU A 13 7.12 4.12 -1.94
CA GLU A 13 6.64 5.49 -2.13
C GLU A 13 7.59 6.33 -2.99
N TYR A 14 8.91 6.24 -2.78
CA TYR A 14 9.88 6.94 -3.62
C TYR A 14 9.75 6.55 -5.09
N TYR A 15 9.59 5.26 -5.40
CA TYR A 15 9.32 4.80 -6.76
C TYR A 15 7.93 5.20 -7.27
N PHE A 16 6.94 5.29 -6.39
CA PHE A 16 5.56 5.64 -6.75
C PHE A 16 5.42 7.12 -7.14
N PHE A 17 6.02 8.01 -6.34
CA PHE A 17 5.97 9.46 -6.54
C PHE A 17 7.10 9.98 -7.43
N GLY A 18 8.21 9.25 -7.55
CA GLY A 18 9.39 9.66 -8.31
C GLY A 18 10.20 10.76 -7.62
N GLN A 19 10.19 10.84 -6.28
CA GLN A 19 10.96 11.83 -5.54
C GLN A 19 12.44 11.44 -5.51
N GLY A 20 13.23 12.00 -6.42
CA GLY A 20 14.67 11.71 -6.55
C GLY A 20 15.03 10.41 -7.29
N LEU A 21 14.03 9.65 -7.74
CA LEU A 21 14.16 8.44 -8.55
C LEU A 21 13.23 8.51 -9.75
N THR A 22 13.56 7.83 -10.85
CA THR A 22 12.64 7.67 -11.97
C THR A 22 11.36 6.98 -11.49
N ARG A 23 10.21 7.61 -11.74
CA ARG A 23 8.89 7.10 -11.35
C ARG A 23 8.66 5.72 -11.97
N ASP A 24 8.57 4.70 -11.12
CA ASP A 24 8.36 3.30 -11.53
C ASP A 24 7.33 2.66 -10.60
N ARG A 25 6.06 2.79 -10.99
CA ARG A 25 4.94 2.23 -10.21
C ARG A 25 4.96 0.70 -10.18
N ILE A 26 5.60 0.03 -11.14
CA ILE A 26 5.72 -1.43 -11.16
C ILE A 26 6.66 -1.87 -10.03
N LYS A 27 7.82 -1.21 -9.90
CA LYS A 27 8.72 -1.44 -8.77
C LYS A 27 8.08 -1.06 -7.44
N ALA A 28 7.35 0.06 -7.38
CA ALA A 28 6.63 0.46 -6.17
C ALA A 28 5.70 -0.65 -5.66
N VAL A 29 4.87 -1.22 -6.54
CA VAL A 29 3.99 -2.35 -6.23
C VAL A 29 4.78 -3.56 -5.72
N LYS A 30 5.93 -3.89 -6.33
CA LYS A 30 6.78 -4.99 -5.84
C LYS A 30 7.26 -4.77 -4.41
N TYR A 31 7.65 -3.55 -4.05
CA TYR A 31 8.06 -3.22 -2.69
C TYR A 31 6.88 -3.24 -1.71
N PHE A 32 5.70 -2.74 -2.11
CA PHE A 32 4.51 -2.82 -1.28
C PHE A 32 4.08 -4.26 -1.03
N LYS A 33 4.14 -5.15 -2.04
CA LYS A 33 3.91 -6.60 -1.85
C LYS A 33 4.84 -7.21 -0.82
N LYS A 34 6.16 -6.95 -0.93
CA LYS A 34 7.14 -7.39 0.09
C LYS A 34 6.84 -6.84 1.48
N ALA A 35 6.34 -5.61 1.56
CA ALA A 35 5.95 -5.02 2.83
C ALA A 35 4.72 -5.73 3.43
N VAL A 36 3.73 -6.09 2.61
CA VAL A 36 2.59 -6.92 3.01
C VAL A 36 3.03 -8.32 3.47
N ASP A 37 3.97 -8.95 2.78
CA ASP A 37 4.52 -10.26 3.17
C ASP A 37 5.19 -10.22 4.55
N LYS A 38 5.78 -9.08 4.92
CA LYS A 38 6.35 -8.81 6.25
C LYS A 38 5.32 -8.27 7.25
N ASN A 39 4.04 -8.31 6.91
CA ASN A 39 2.93 -7.84 7.75
C ASN A 39 3.03 -6.35 8.13
N ILE A 40 3.62 -5.53 7.26
CA ILE A 40 3.81 -4.08 7.49
C ILE A 40 2.52 -3.34 7.10
N PRO A 41 1.84 -2.69 8.06
CA PRO A 41 0.51 -2.10 7.81
C PRO A 41 0.52 -0.99 6.75
N HIS A 42 1.56 -0.16 6.71
CA HIS A 42 1.74 0.87 5.67
C HIS A 42 1.83 0.25 4.26
N GLY A 43 2.50 -0.90 4.12
CA GLY A 43 2.58 -1.62 2.85
C GLY A 43 1.21 -2.11 2.37
N MET A 44 0.38 -2.58 3.30
CA MET A 44 -1.00 -3.01 3.01
C MET A 44 -1.85 -1.85 2.52
N TYR A 45 -1.77 -0.68 3.17
CA TYR A 45 -2.45 0.54 2.72
C TYR A 45 -2.06 0.91 1.28
N HIS A 46 -0.76 1.07 1.00
CA HIS A 46 -0.31 1.47 -0.33
C HIS A 46 -0.61 0.42 -1.41
N LEU A 47 -0.49 -0.87 -1.10
CA LEU A 47 -0.86 -1.94 -2.03
C LEU A 47 -2.36 -1.95 -2.30
N GLY A 48 -3.19 -1.76 -1.27
CA GLY A 48 -4.64 -1.65 -1.42
C GLY A 48 -5.02 -0.48 -2.33
N VAL A 49 -4.43 0.70 -2.13
CA VAL A 49 -4.62 1.84 -3.03
C VAL A 49 -4.21 1.50 -4.48
N CYS A 50 -3.13 0.74 -4.69
CA CYS A 50 -2.69 0.31 -6.03
C CYS A 50 -3.62 -0.75 -6.68
N TYR A 51 -4.36 -1.54 -5.90
CA TYR A 51 -5.41 -2.41 -6.43
C TYR A 51 -6.70 -1.64 -6.72
N HIS A 52 -7.05 -0.63 -5.91
CA HIS A 52 -8.23 0.21 -6.16
C HIS A 52 -8.07 1.09 -7.39
N LYS A 53 -6.92 1.77 -7.47
CA LYS A 53 -6.49 2.54 -8.65
C LYS A 53 -5.40 1.73 -9.32
N PRO A 54 -5.66 1.06 -10.46
CA PRO A 54 -4.77 0.05 -11.06
C PRO A 54 -3.43 0.64 -11.49
N TYR A 55 -2.54 0.84 -10.52
CA TYR A 55 -1.21 1.42 -10.67
C TYR A 55 -0.19 0.30 -10.80
N GLY A 56 0.92 0.59 -11.50
CA GLY A 56 2.03 -0.35 -11.61
C GLY A 56 1.69 -1.64 -12.35
N GLY A 57 0.72 -1.60 -13.27
CA GLY A 57 0.29 -2.75 -14.07
C GLY A 57 -0.60 -3.75 -13.33
N LEU A 58 -1.09 -3.42 -12.13
CA LEU A 58 -2.10 -4.24 -11.45
C LEU A 58 -3.44 -4.16 -12.16
N LYS A 59 -4.17 -5.27 -12.15
CA LYS A 59 -5.60 -5.26 -12.46
C LYS A 59 -6.34 -4.61 -11.31
N ARG A 60 -7.40 -3.86 -11.63
CA ARG A 60 -8.27 -3.26 -10.62
C ARG A 60 -8.95 -4.39 -9.87
N ASP A 61 -8.76 -4.41 -8.55
CA ASP A 61 -9.37 -5.39 -7.66
C ASP A 61 -9.86 -4.66 -6.41
N VAL A 62 -11.17 -4.42 -6.35
CA VAL A 62 -11.77 -3.64 -5.28
C VAL A 62 -11.90 -4.49 -4.01
N GLU A 63 -12.13 -5.79 -4.13
CA GLU A 63 -12.24 -6.69 -2.97
C GLU A 63 -10.88 -6.85 -2.28
N GLU A 64 -9.83 -7.12 -3.06
CA GLU A 64 -8.47 -7.24 -2.55
C GLU A 64 -8.00 -5.93 -1.93
N SER A 65 -8.32 -4.80 -2.57
CA SER A 65 -8.05 -3.48 -2.00
C SER A 65 -8.75 -3.28 -0.65
N LYS A 66 -10.07 -3.51 -0.59
CA LYS A 66 -10.86 -3.34 0.63
C LYS A 66 -10.28 -4.21 1.75
N ARG A 67 -9.94 -5.47 1.46
CA ARG A 67 -9.33 -6.40 2.43
C ARG A 67 -8.02 -5.86 3.00
N LEU A 68 -7.11 -5.39 2.14
CA LEU A 68 -5.81 -4.86 2.56
C LEU A 68 -5.95 -3.56 3.36
N ILE A 69 -6.84 -2.68 2.93
CA ILE A 69 -7.07 -1.37 3.58
C ILE A 69 -7.73 -1.57 4.95
N LEU A 70 -8.75 -2.41 5.06
CA LEU A 70 -9.39 -2.72 6.35
C LEU A 70 -8.41 -3.40 7.32
N ARG A 71 -7.54 -4.28 6.82
CA ARG A 71 -6.47 -4.88 7.62
C ARG A 71 -5.43 -3.86 8.08
N ALA A 72 -5.05 -2.91 7.22
CA ALA A 72 -4.15 -1.82 7.61
C ALA A 72 -4.79 -0.94 8.69
N ALA A 73 -6.09 -0.62 8.54
CA ALA A 73 -6.86 0.15 9.51
C ALA A 73 -6.94 -0.56 10.87
N SER A 74 -7.22 -1.87 10.89
CA SER A 74 -7.25 -2.65 12.14
C SER A 74 -5.90 -2.77 12.84
N LEU A 75 -4.80 -2.62 12.09
CA LEU A 75 -3.43 -2.56 12.62
C LEU A 75 -3.02 -1.14 13.05
N GLY A 76 -3.95 -0.18 13.09
CA GLY A 76 -3.72 1.16 13.62
C GLY A 76 -3.20 2.17 12.59
N ILE A 77 -3.39 1.93 11.29
CA ILE A 77 -3.07 2.94 10.26
C ILE A 77 -4.25 3.89 10.07
N ASP A 78 -4.12 5.09 10.61
CA ASP A 78 -5.11 6.16 10.53
C ASP A 78 -5.45 6.52 9.08
N GLU A 79 -4.45 6.55 8.19
CA GLU A 79 -4.65 6.82 6.76
C GLU A 79 -5.55 5.77 6.11
N ALA A 80 -5.39 4.51 6.50
CA ALA A 80 -6.19 3.42 5.97
C ALA A 80 -7.62 3.47 6.50
N GLN A 81 -7.81 3.83 7.78
CA GLN A 81 -9.14 4.02 8.35
C GLN A 81 -9.87 5.20 7.69
N LYS A 82 -9.20 6.34 7.52
CA LYS A 82 -9.75 7.51 6.79
C LYS A 82 -10.09 7.15 5.35
N TYR A 83 -9.25 6.37 4.69
CA TYR A 83 -9.51 5.93 3.32
C TYR A 83 -10.70 4.97 3.25
N ALA A 84 -10.77 3.99 4.14
CA ALA A 84 -11.92 3.09 4.24
C ALA A 84 -13.22 3.88 4.43
N HIS A 85 -13.20 4.87 5.33
CA HIS A 85 -14.32 5.78 5.59
C HIS A 85 -14.75 6.58 4.36
N GLN A 86 -13.79 7.17 3.64
CA GLN A 86 -14.08 7.89 2.39
C GLN A 86 -14.66 6.99 1.30
N GLN A 87 -14.32 5.71 1.30
CA GLN A 87 -14.82 4.74 0.33
C GLN A 87 -16.07 3.99 0.82
N HIS A 88 -16.61 4.32 2.00
CA HIS A 88 -17.73 3.63 2.64
C HIS A 88 -17.49 2.11 2.80
N TRP A 89 -16.28 1.72 3.20
CA TRP A 89 -15.89 0.32 3.36
C TRP A 89 -16.04 -0.21 4.78
N ASP A 90 -16.06 0.69 5.75
CA ASP A 90 -16.20 0.52 7.20
C ASP A 90 -17.64 0.74 7.70
N THR A 91 -18.59 1.05 6.81
CA THR A 91 -20.05 1.11 7.09
C THR A 91 -20.70 -0.24 6.84
#